data_AF-A0A5J9V4W3-F1
#
_entry.id   AF-A0A5J9V4W3-F1
#
_cell.length_a   1.000
_cell.length_b   1.000
_cell.length_c   1.000
_cell.angle_alpha   90.00
_cell.angle_beta   90.00
_cell.angle_gamma   90.00
#
_symmetry.space_group_name_H-M   'P 1'
#
loop_
_entity.id
_entity.type
_entity.pdbx_description
1 polymer ?
#
loop_
_entity_poly.entity_id
_entity_poly.type
_entity_poly.pdbx_seq_one_letter_code
_entity_poly.pdbx_strand_id
1 'polypeptide(L)'
;MFLFEGAFGAVLHTGDCRLTTDCVHALPLLPHPSRQIDYIFLDCTFARCTLQFPTKHDSIRQKHLNAPAVYLVCDMLGQEDVLFEVSRASGSKIHVDKDKNPDCHYRLSHVAPEILTDDPVSTFPWYAYCEAPEASVKRRPVLTEPMRDEFGVSHVCLSMHSSREELERALGILRPR
;
A
#
# COMPACT_ATOMS: atom_id res chain seq x y z
N MET A 1 13.20 2.52 6.52
CA MET A 1 13.88 1.67 7.51
C MET A 1 15.33 2.11 7.68
N PHE A 2 15.85 2.08 8.91
CA PHE A 2 17.24 2.41 9.23
C PHE A 2 17.84 1.32 10.12
N LEU A 3 19.07 0.89 9.80
CA LEU A 3 19.86 0.01 10.65
C LEU A 3 20.99 0.82 11.28
N PHE A 4 21.04 0.85 12.60
CA PHE A 4 22.10 1.49 13.38
C PHE A 4 23.02 0.43 13.97
N GLU A 5 24.32 0.56 13.74
CA GLU A 5 25.35 -0.33 14.29
C GLU A 5 26.31 0.49 15.15
N GLY A 6 26.58 0.04 16.37
CA GLY A 6 27.52 0.71 17.27
C GLY A 6 27.85 -0.12 18.51
N ALA A 7 28.52 0.50 19.49
CA ALA A 7 28.83 -0.16 20.77
C ALA A 7 27.58 -0.60 21.56
N PHE A 8 26.42 -0.03 21.21
CA PHE A 8 25.09 -0.38 21.73
C PHE A 8 24.45 -1.60 21.03
N GLY A 9 25.14 -2.24 20.09
CA GLY A 9 24.62 -3.35 19.29
C GLY A 9 24.00 -2.90 17.95
N ALA A 10 23.23 -3.79 17.35
CA ALA A 10 22.52 -3.57 16.09
C ALA A 10 21.04 -3.27 16.32
N VAL A 11 20.57 -2.11 15.89
CA VAL A 11 19.18 -1.65 16.07
C VAL A 11 18.53 -1.41 14.72
N LEU A 12 17.45 -2.12 14.42
CA LEU A 12 16.64 -1.90 13.21
C LEU A 12 15.41 -1.08 13.56
N HIS A 13 15.27 0.11 12.98
CA HIS A 13 14.07 0.93 13.07
C HIS A 13 13.32 0.89 11.75
N THR A 14 12.10 0.34 11.73
CA THR A 14 11.38 0.20 10.47
C THR A 14 10.80 1.52 9.98
N GLY A 15 10.30 2.35 10.91
CA GLY A 15 9.34 3.41 10.56
C GLY A 15 8.06 2.77 10.02
N ASP A 16 7.19 3.55 9.39
CA ASP A 16 5.98 3.03 8.76
C ASP A 16 6.34 2.17 7.53
N CYS A 17 5.91 0.91 7.52
CA CYS A 17 6.24 0.00 6.43
C CYS A 17 5.36 -1.26 6.38
N ARG A 18 5.36 -1.87 5.20
CA ARG A 18 4.88 -3.22 4.98
C ARG A 18 6.06 -4.17 4.78
N LEU A 19 6.36 -4.98 5.80
CA LEU A 19 7.43 -5.97 5.84
C LEU A 19 7.00 -7.24 5.09
N THR A 20 6.93 -7.15 3.76
CA THR A 20 6.76 -8.35 2.92
C THR A 20 7.97 -9.27 3.04
N THR A 21 7.81 -10.56 2.75
CA THR A 21 8.90 -11.55 2.77
C THR A 21 10.09 -11.09 1.92
N ASP A 22 9.83 -10.59 0.71
CA ASP A 22 10.88 -10.09 -0.19
C ASP A 22 11.62 -8.88 0.40
N CYS A 23 10.89 -7.97 1.03
CA CYS A 23 11.47 -6.80 1.70
C CYS A 23 12.43 -7.23 2.82
N VAL A 24 12.02 -8.19 3.66
CA VAL A 24 12.84 -8.71 4.75
C VAL A 24 14.09 -9.43 4.22
N HIS A 25 13.98 -10.21 3.15
CA HIS A 25 15.12 -10.90 2.53
C HIS A 25 16.08 -9.96 1.81
N ALA A 26 15.59 -8.83 1.29
CA ALA A 26 16.40 -7.82 0.63
C ALA A 26 17.20 -6.94 1.61
N LEU A 27 16.89 -6.99 2.92
CA LEU A 27 17.65 -6.24 3.91
C LEU A 27 19.11 -6.72 3.90
N PRO A 28 20.09 -5.79 3.84
CA PRO A 28 21.52 -6.11 3.75
C PRO A 28 22.09 -6.59 5.11
N LEU A 29 21.36 -7.46 5.80
CA LEU A 29 21.70 -8.02 7.11
C LEU A 29 22.65 -9.22 7.00
N LEU A 30 22.85 -9.77 5.80
CA LEU A 30 23.65 -10.96 5.53
C LEU A 30 24.73 -10.66 4.48
N PRO A 31 26.00 -11.10 4.68
CA PRO A 31 26.26 -12.54 4.82
C PRO A 31 26.96 -12.97 6.12
N HIS A 32 27.10 -12.11 7.14
CA HIS A 32 27.86 -12.48 8.35
C HIS A 32 26.96 -13.10 9.44
N PRO A 33 27.27 -14.32 9.91
CA PRO A 33 26.51 -15.00 10.99
C PRO A 33 26.51 -14.25 12.33
N SER A 34 27.35 -13.22 12.48
CA SER A 34 27.48 -12.39 13.68
C SER A 34 26.62 -11.12 13.68
N ARG A 35 25.87 -10.84 12.60
CA ARG A 35 24.97 -9.67 12.50
C ARG A 35 23.55 -10.01 12.95
N GLN A 36 23.40 -10.45 14.20
CA GLN A 36 22.09 -10.54 14.83
C GLN A 36 21.60 -9.14 15.19
N ILE A 37 20.32 -8.84 14.93
CA ILE A 37 19.69 -7.61 15.41
C ILE A 37 19.49 -7.74 16.92
N ASP A 38 19.99 -6.79 17.71
CA ASP A 38 19.77 -6.77 19.15
C ASP A 38 18.39 -6.19 19.48
N TYR A 39 17.97 -5.13 18.79
CA TYR A 39 16.67 -4.48 19.00
C TYR A 39 15.97 -4.12 17.70
N ILE A 40 14.66 -4.29 17.66
CA ILE A 40 13.83 -3.85 16.54
C ILE A 40 12.74 -2.89 17.03
N PHE A 41 12.63 -1.74 16.38
CA PHE A 41 11.49 -0.83 16.51
C PHE A 41 10.58 -1.06 15.31
N LEU A 42 9.48 -1.77 15.54
CA LEU A 42 8.53 -2.22 14.52
C LEU A 42 7.38 -1.24 14.32
N ASP A 43 6.92 -1.13 13.07
CA ASP A 43 5.60 -0.63 12.73
C ASP A 43 4.52 -1.59 13.26
N CYS A 44 3.85 -1.18 14.33
CA CYS A 44 2.82 -1.96 14.98
C CYS A 44 1.39 -1.51 14.61
N THR A 45 1.21 -0.71 13.55
CA THR A 45 -0.08 -0.11 13.15
C THR A 45 -1.22 -1.13 13.15
N PHE A 46 -0.99 -2.34 12.59
CA PHE A 46 -1.98 -3.42 12.57
C PHE A 46 -1.59 -4.66 13.38
N ALA A 47 -0.65 -4.56 14.33
CA ALA A 47 -0.16 -5.71 15.10
C ALA A 47 -1.26 -6.44 15.89
N ARG A 48 -2.34 -5.74 16.26
CA ARG A 48 -3.50 -6.31 16.98
C ARG A 48 -4.68 -6.61 16.06
N CYS A 49 -4.58 -6.31 14.77
CA CYS A 49 -5.62 -6.60 13.80
C CYS A 49 -5.63 -8.11 13.52
N THR A 50 -6.83 -8.72 13.53
CA THR A 50 -7.02 -10.14 13.23
C THR A 50 -7.61 -10.38 11.85
N LEU A 51 -7.79 -9.31 11.08
CA LEU A 51 -8.26 -9.42 9.70
C LEU A 51 -7.08 -9.81 8.83
N GLN A 52 -7.31 -10.69 7.86
CA GLN A 52 -6.31 -11.04 6.86
C GLN A 52 -6.24 -9.97 5.80
N PHE A 53 -5.03 -9.54 5.47
CA PHE A 53 -4.81 -8.51 4.46
C PHE A 53 -4.45 -9.20 3.13
N PRO A 54 -5.01 -8.76 2.00
CA PRO A 54 -4.53 -9.19 0.69
C PRO A 54 -3.10 -8.70 0.46
N THR A 55 -2.33 -9.41 -0.37
CA THR A 55 -1.03 -8.89 -0.84
C THR A 55 -1.25 -7.62 -1.67
N LYS A 56 -0.23 -6.73 -1.76
CA LYS A 56 -0.32 -5.53 -2.62
C LYS A 56 -0.72 -5.89 -4.05
N HIS A 57 -0.17 -6.99 -4.57
CA HIS A 57 -0.47 -7.50 -5.90
C HIS A 57 -1.91 -8.03 -6.03
N ASP A 58 -2.42 -8.78 -5.04
CA ASP A 58 -3.81 -9.26 -5.06
C ASP A 58 -4.80 -8.10 -4.97
N SER A 59 -4.52 -7.09 -4.13
CA SER A 59 -5.31 -5.85 -4.08
C SER A 59 -5.39 -5.16 -5.44
N ILE A 60 -4.30 -5.15 -6.21
CA ILE A 60 -4.29 -4.57 -7.56
C ILE A 60 -5.10 -5.42 -8.54
N ARG A 61 -4.99 -6.76 -8.46
CA ARG A 61 -5.71 -7.69 -9.36
C ARG A 61 -7.20 -7.81 -9.09
N GLN A 62 -7.62 -7.62 -7.86
CA GLN A 62 -9.03 -7.67 -7.45
C GLN A 62 -9.86 -6.50 -7.99
N LYS A 63 -9.25 -5.60 -8.75
CA LYS A 63 -9.94 -4.51 -9.43
C LYS A 63 -10.85 -5.05 -10.51
N HIS A 64 -12.13 -4.72 -10.40
CA HIS A 64 -13.14 -5.09 -11.39
C HIS A 64 -13.00 -4.22 -12.65
N LEU A 65 -12.30 -4.75 -13.66
CA LEU A 65 -12.12 -4.15 -15.00
C LEU A 65 -13.42 -3.95 -15.81
N ASN A 66 -14.58 -4.34 -15.27
CA ASN A 66 -15.88 -4.30 -15.97
C ASN A 66 -16.79 -3.14 -15.53
N ALA A 67 -16.30 -2.20 -14.72
CA ALA A 67 -17.06 -1.01 -14.36
C ALA A 67 -16.87 0.10 -15.41
N PRO A 68 -17.91 0.90 -15.73
CA PRO A 68 -17.78 1.99 -16.69
C PRO A 68 -16.90 3.14 -16.20
N ALA A 69 -16.70 3.28 -14.88
CA ALA A 69 -15.83 4.26 -14.24
C ALA A 69 -15.29 3.65 -12.93
N VAL A 70 -14.08 4.02 -12.52
CA VAL A 70 -13.50 3.57 -11.25
C VAL A 70 -12.91 4.76 -10.50
N TYR A 71 -13.26 4.91 -9.23
CA TYR A 71 -12.74 5.99 -8.38
C TYR A 71 -11.67 5.40 -7.46
N LEU A 72 -10.46 5.95 -7.51
CA LEU A 72 -9.36 5.58 -6.64
C LEU A 72 -9.30 6.58 -5.50
N VAL A 73 -9.64 6.15 -4.29
CA VAL A 73 -9.46 7.00 -3.12
C VAL A 73 -8.05 6.80 -2.59
N CYS A 74 -7.17 7.78 -2.78
CA CYS A 74 -5.74 7.65 -2.53
C CYS A 74 -5.17 8.93 -1.94
N ASP A 75 -4.58 8.85 -0.75
CA ASP A 75 -3.61 9.85 -0.32
C ASP A 75 -2.29 9.58 -1.04
N MET A 76 -1.75 10.59 -1.70
CA MET A 76 -0.68 10.43 -2.69
C MET A 76 0.66 10.00 -2.11
N LEU A 77 0.88 10.11 -0.80
CA LEU A 77 2.18 9.78 -0.21
C LEU A 77 2.32 8.26 -0.04
N GLY A 78 3.16 7.62 -0.87
CA GLY A 78 3.55 6.21 -0.75
C GLY A 78 2.69 5.21 -1.53
N GLN A 79 1.72 5.65 -2.32
CA GLN A 79 0.82 4.79 -3.10
C GLN A 79 1.03 4.90 -4.64
N GLU A 80 2.08 5.59 -5.07
CA GLU A 80 2.36 5.89 -6.48
C GLU A 80 2.55 4.61 -7.31
N ASP A 81 3.28 3.62 -6.77
CA ASP A 81 3.42 2.29 -7.38
C ASP A 81 2.08 1.62 -7.68
N VAL A 82 1.08 1.83 -6.80
CA VAL A 82 -0.24 1.22 -6.98
C VAL A 82 -0.95 1.89 -8.14
N LEU A 83 -0.87 3.21 -8.26
CA LEU A 83 -1.41 3.95 -9.40
C LEU A 83 -0.72 3.53 -10.71
N PHE A 84 0.60 3.33 -10.67
CA PHE A 84 1.35 2.83 -11.82
C PHE A 84 0.87 1.44 -12.25
N GLU A 85 0.79 0.50 -11.31
CA GLU A 85 0.33 -0.86 -11.59
C GLU A 85 -1.12 -0.92 -12.05
N VAL A 86 -1.97 -0.01 -11.57
CA VAL A 86 -3.35 0.14 -12.06
C VAL A 86 -3.38 0.61 -13.50
N SER A 87 -2.63 1.66 -13.82
CA SER A 87 -2.55 2.17 -15.18
C SER A 87 -2.02 1.09 -16.12
N ARG A 88 -0.98 0.37 -15.71
CA ARG A 88 -0.40 -0.76 -16.47
C ARG A 88 -1.40 -1.90 -16.67
N ALA A 89 -2.06 -2.36 -15.61
CA ALA A 89 -2.99 -3.50 -15.67
C ALA A 89 -4.26 -3.19 -16.46
N SER A 90 -4.71 -1.92 -16.44
CA SER A 90 -5.88 -1.46 -17.22
C SER A 90 -5.53 -1.04 -18.65
N GLY A 91 -4.25 -0.86 -18.97
CA GLY A 91 -3.80 -0.28 -20.24
C GLY A 91 -4.28 1.16 -20.47
N SER A 92 -4.73 1.83 -19.40
CA SER A 92 -5.38 3.14 -19.45
C SER A 92 -4.64 4.13 -18.55
N LYS A 93 -4.71 5.41 -18.90
CA LYS A 93 -4.15 6.48 -18.07
C LYS A 93 -5.15 6.93 -17.01
N ILE A 94 -4.66 7.57 -15.96
CA ILE A 94 -5.41 8.07 -14.82
C ILE A 94 -5.65 9.56 -14.99
N HIS A 95 -6.90 9.97 -14.84
CA HIS A 95 -7.27 11.37 -14.83
C HIS A 95 -7.30 11.91 -13.40
N VAL A 96 -6.70 13.07 -13.19
CA VAL A 96 -6.77 13.79 -11.92
C VAL A 96 -7.31 15.19 -12.19
N ASP A 97 -8.47 15.49 -11.61
CA ASP A 97 -9.10 16.80 -11.68
C ASP A 97 -8.19 17.83 -10.98
N LYS A 98 -7.57 18.71 -11.77
CA LYS A 98 -6.58 19.70 -11.31
C LYS A 98 -7.18 20.77 -10.40
N ASP A 99 -8.46 21.06 -10.58
CA ASP A 99 -9.16 22.10 -9.82
C ASP A 99 -9.56 21.55 -8.46
N LYS A 100 -9.98 20.29 -8.40
CA LYS A 100 -10.35 19.62 -7.13
C LYS A 100 -9.17 19.06 -6.36
N ASN A 101 -8.13 18.56 -7.05
CA ASN A 101 -7.00 17.87 -6.43
C ASN A 101 -5.64 18.39 -6.99
N PRO A 102 -5.33 19.69 -6.83
CA PRO A 102 -4.14 20.30 -7.43
C PRO A 102 -2.83 19.67 -6.92
N ASP A 103 -2.76 19.33 -5.63
CA ASP A 103 -1.54 18.76 -5.02
C ASP A 103 -1.26 17.34 -5.53
N CYS A 104 -2.32 16.54 -5.70
CA CYS A 104 -2.24 15.19 -6.26
C CYS A 104 -1.77 15.22 -7.72
N HIS A 105 -2.40 16.06 -8.54
CA HIS A 105 -1.99 16.25 -9.92
C HIS A 105 -0.54 16.73 -10.01
N TYR A 106 -0.16 17.73 -9.19
CA TYR A 106 1.21 18.23 -9.13
C TYR A 106 2.21 17.10 -8.83
N ARG A 107 2.01 16.32 -7.77
CA ARG A 107 2.92 15.22 -7.41
C ARG A 107 3.02 14.15 -8.51
N LEU A 108 1.88 13.68 -9.03
CA LEU A 108 1.86 12.67 -10.09
C LEU A 108 2.55 13.16 -11.36
N SER A 109 2.37 14.43 -11.73
CA SER A 109 3.03 15.00 -12.92
C SER A 109 4.56 15.03 -12.81
N HIS A 110 5.12 14.94 -11.59
CA HIS A 110 6.57 14.87 -11.37
C HIS A 110 7.07 13.43 -11.18
N VAL A 111 6.30 12.59 -10.49
CA VAL A 111 6.72 11.22 -10.12
C VAL A 111 6.42 10.22 -11.23
N ALA A 112 5.28 10.33 -11.90
CA ALA A 112 4.81 9.39 -12.92
C ALA A 112 3.96 10.10 -13.99
N PRO A 113 4.51 11.06 -14.77
CA PRO A 113 3.75 11.76 -15.81
C PRO A 113 3.18 10.84 -16.89
N GLU A 114 3.78 9.68 -17.13
CA GLU A 114 3.38 8.71 -18.15
C GLU A 114 2.01 8.08 -17.89
N ILE A 115 1.61 7.97 -16.62
CA ILE A 115 0.31 7.40 -16.24
C ILE A 115 -0.80 8.45 -16.19
N LEU A 116 -0.50 9.74 -16.36
CA LEU A 116 -1.49 10.82 -16.29
C LEU A 116 -2.10 11.18 -17.64
N THR A 117 -3.39 11.52 -17.63
CA THR A 117 -4.11 12.10 -18.76
C THR A 117 -4.92 13.33 -18.35
N ASP A 118 -4.89 14.35 -19.21
CA ASP A 118 -5.74 15.54 -19.10
C ASP A 118 -7.13 15.33 -19.70
N ASP A 119 -7.32 14.24 -20.45
CA ASP A 119 -8.62 13.89 -21.04
C ASP A 119 -9.47 13.09 -20.04
N PRO A 120 -10.56 13.67 -19.51
CA PRO A 120 -11.45 12.97 -18.57
C PRO A 120 -12.27 11.84 -19.22
N VAL A 121 -12.24 11.73 -20.55
CA VAL A 121 -13.02 10.76 -21.35
C VAL A 121 -12.12 9.67 -21.96
N SER A 122 -10.80 9.85 -21.96
CA SER A 122 -9.89 8.83 -22.47
C SER A 122 -9.83 7.63 -21.53
N THR A 123 -10.53 6.55 -21.91
CA THR A 123 -10.49 5.16 -21.37
C THR A 123 -10.85 4.99 -19.90
N PHE A 124 -11.94 4.24 -19.64
CA PHE A 124 -12.43 3.81 -18.32
C PHE A 124 -12.13 4.83 -17.22
N PRO A 125 -12.88 5.95 -17.11
CA PRO A 125 -12.49 7.10 -16.32
C PRO A 125 -12.10 6.71 -14.90
N TRP A 126 -10.80 6.83 -14.62
CA TRP A 126 -10.20 6.64 -13.32
C TRP A 126 -10.11 8.00 -12.66
N TYR A 127 -10.84 8.22 -11.57
CA TYR A 127 -10.81 9.47 -10.82
C TYR A 127 -10.10 9.26 -9.49
N ALA A 128 -9.00 9.97 -9.23
CA ALA A 128 -8.40 10.01 -7.91
C ALA A 128 -9.19 10.99 -7.01
N TYR A 129 -9.72 10.51 -5.87
CA TYR A 129 -10.45 11.33 -4.89
C TYR A 129 -9.78 11.22 -3.52
N CYS A 130 -9.45 12.32 -2.86
CA CYS A 130 -8.67 12.29 -1.62
C CYS A 130 -9.53 12.63 -0.40
N GLU A 131 -10.60 11.89 -0.11
CA GLU A 131 -11.33 12.02 1.17
C GLU A 131 -11.75 10.65 1.73
N ALA A 132 -11.66 10.52 3.06
CA ALA A 132 -12.04 9.30 3.76
C ALA A 132 -13.56 9.15 3.84
N PRO A 133 -14.15 8.01 3.44
CA PRO A 133 -15.58 7.77 3.59
C PRO A 133 -15.96 7.55 5.06
N GLU A 134 -17.09 8.12 5.49
CA GLU A 134 -17.67 7.88 6.82
C GLU A 134 -18.14 6.42 6.93
N ALA A 135 -17.59 5.68 7.89
CA ALA A 135 -17.82 4.23 7.99
C ALA A 135 -19.08 3.89 8.81
N SER A 136 -20.02 3.16 8.21
CA SER A 136 -21.06 2.42 8.92
C SER A 136 -21.06 0.94 8.50
N VAL A 137 -20.39 0.05 9.26
CA VAL A 137 -20.48 -1.40 9.01
C VAL A 137 -20.60 -2.21 10.32
N LYS A 138 -21.66 -3.02 10.42
CA LYS A 138 -22.03 -3.86 11.59
C LYS A 138 -21.46 -5.30 11.55
N ARG A 139 -20.58 -5.64 10.60
CA ARG A 139 -19.95 -6.97 10.45
C ARG A 139 -18.44 -6.84 10.28
N ARG A 140 -17.68 -7.82 10.79
CA ARG A 140 -16.23 -7.92 10.55
C ARG A 140 -15.99 -8.12 9.04
N PRO A 141 -15.29 -7.20 8.36
CA PRO A 141 -15.07 -7.28 6.92
C PRO A 141 -14.06 -8.38 6.57
N VAL A 142 -14.30 -9.10 5.47
CA VAL A 142 -13.29 -9.96 4.84
C VAL A 142 -12.53 -9.07 3.87
N LEU A 143 -11.30 -8.69 4.22
CA LEU A 143 -10.52 -7.72 3.43
C LEU A 143 -9.85 -8.34 2.20
N THR A 144 -9.86 -9.67 2.10
CA THR A 144 -9.24 -10.42 1.00
C THR A 144 -10.07 -10.43 -0.27
N GLU A 145 -11.24 -9.80 -0.29
CA GLU A 145 -12.11 -9.70 -1.46
C GLU A 145 -12.71 -8.28 -1.55
N PRO A 146 -13.05 -7.79 -2.76
CA PRO A 146 -13.76 -6.53 -2.91
C PRO A 146 -15.10 -6.55 -2.18
N MET A 147 -15.34 -5.52 -1.37
CA MET A 147 -16.62 -5.32 -0.68
C MET A 147 -17.43 -4.28 -1.42
N ARG A 148 -18.69 -4.58 -1.74
CA ARG A 148 -19.60 -3.58 -2.30
C ARG A 148 -20.44 -2.95 -1.19
N ASP A 149 -20.47 -1.63 -1.14
CA ASP A 149 -21.35 -0.90 -0.22
C ASP A 149 -22.79 -0.76 -0.77
N GLU A 150 -23.65 -0.12 0.02
CA GLU A 150 -25.06 0.10 -0.33
C GLU A 150 -25.27 1.04 -1.53
N PHE A 151 -24.26 1.82 -1.90
CA PHE A 151 -24.27 2.73 -3.04
C PHE A 151 -23.70 2.09 -4.32
N GLY A 152 -23.26 0.83 -4.24
CA GLY A 152 -22.69 0.10 -5.36
C GLY A 152 -21.18 0.33 -5.57
N VAL A 153 -20.51 1.05 -4.66
CA VAL A 153 -19.07 1.29 -4.72
C VAL A 153 -18.33 0.05 -4.24
N SER A 154 -17.34 -0.38 -5.02
CA SER A 154 -16.45 -1.50 -4.66
C SER A 154 -15.23 -0.98 -3.90
N HIS A 155 -15.14 -1.37 -2.63
CA HIS A 155 -14.02 -1.12 -1.73
C HIS A 155 -13.03 -2.28 -1.83
N VAL A 156 -11.78 -1.97 -2.17
CA VAL A 156 -10.69 -2.95 -2.21
C VAL A 156 -9.69 -2.60 -1.12
N CYS A 157 -9.34 -3.58 -0.29
CA CYS A 157 -8.36 -3.36 0.76
C CYS A 157 -6.96 -3.23 0.14
N LEU A 158 -6.30 -2.11 0.43
CA LEU A 158 -4.90 -1.88 0.16
C LEU A 158 -4.28 -1.36 1.46
N SER A 159 -3.13 -1.91 1.85
CA SER A 159 -2.39 -1.45 3.03
C SER A 159 -0.94 -1.23 2.70
N MET A 160 -0.43 -0.10 3.19
CA MET A 160 1.00 0.26 3.21
C MET A 160 1.70 -0.17 4.50
N HIS A 161 0.94 -0.71 5.46
CA HIS A 161 1.45 -1.26 6.72
C HIS A 161 1.32 -2.78 6.74
N SER A 162 2.21 -3.40 7.51
CA SER A 162 2.26 -4.85 7.70
C SER A 162 0.98 -5.40 8.36
N SER A 163 0.46 -6.51 7.83
CA SER A 163 -0.51 -7.33 8.57
C SER A 163 0.15 -7.97 9.79
N ARG A 164 -0.67 -8.47 10.73
CA ARG A 164 -0.15 -9.23 11.87
C ARG A 164 0.69 -10.44 11.43
N GLU A 165 0.23 -11.19 10.43
CA GLU A 165 0.93 -12.36 9.90
C GLU A 165 2.23 -11.98 9.16
N GLU A 166 2.26 -10.82 8.50
CA GLU A 166 3.50 -10.28 7.92
C GLU A 166 4.50 -9.92 9.04
N LEU A 167 4.05 -9.28 10.12
CA LEU A 167 4.89 -8.95 11.27
C LEU A 167 5.45 -10.20 11.97
N GLU A 168 4.60 -11.20 12.23
CA GLU A 168 5.02 -12.46 12.87
C GLU A 168 6.03 -13.21 12.00
N ARG A 169 5.82 -13.24 10.68
CA ARG A 169 6.78 -13.83 9.73
C ARG A 169 8.11 -13.07 9.70
N ALA A 170 8.05 -11.73 9.65
CA ALA A 170 9.25 -10.90 9.66
C ALA A 170 10.08 -11.13 10.92
N LEU A 171 9.45 -11.19 12.10
CA LEU A 171 10.12 -11.50 13.36
C LEU A 171 10.73 -12.91 13.37
N GLY A 172 10.05 -13.90 12.79
CA GLY A 172 10.57 -15.27 12.67
C GLY A 172 11.82 -15.40 11.80
N ILE A 173 11.96 -14.51 10.80
CA ILE A 173 13.12 -14.41 9.91
C ILE A 173 14.25 -13.59 10.55
N LEU A 174 13.92 -12.40 11.06
CA LEU A 174 14.89 -11.43 11.60
C LEU A 174 15.48 -11.88 12.94
N ARG A 175 14.70 -12.61 13.76
CA ARG A 175 15.10 -13.16 15.07
C ARG A 175 15.91 -12.18 15.93
N PRO A 176 15.36 -10.98 16.20
CA PRO A 176 16.00 -10.07 17.14
C PRO A 176 16.12 -10.73 18.53
N ARG A 177 17.07 -10.25 19.34
CA ARG A 177 17.25 -10.72 20.73
C ARG A 177 16.10 -10.29 21.64
#